data_AF-A0A534DH02-F1
#
_entry.id   AF-A0A534DH02-F1
#
_cell.length_a   1.000
_cell.length_b   1.000
_cell.length_c   1.000
_cell.angle_alpha   90.00
_cell.angle_beta   90.00
_cell.angle_gamma   90.00
#
_symmetry.space_group_name_H-M   'P 1'
#
loop_
_entity.id
_entity.type
_entity.pdbx_description
1 polymer ?
#
loop_
_entity_poly.entity_id
_entity_poly.type
_entity_poly.pdbx_seq_one_letter_code
_entity_poly.pdbx_strand_id
1 'polypeptide(L)' 'MPLSESIATHVLDGASVALEGFTHLIPFAAGHEIIRQRRRGLHLIRMTPDLIHDQMIGM' A
#
# COMPACT_ATOMS: atom_id res chain seq x y z
N MET A 1 -3.15 4.12 17.45
CA MET A 1 -2.19 4.75 16.53
C MET A 1 -2.93 5.14 15.25
N PRO A 2 -2.84 6.39 14.78
CA PRO A 2 -3.38 6.80 13.48
C PRO A 2 -2.76 5.99 12.33
N LEU A 3 -3.54 5.74 11.27
CA LEU A 3 -3.06 4.98 10.10
C LEU A 3 -1.83 5.64 9.45
N SER A 4 -1.83 6.96 9.32
CA SER A 4 -0.72 7.73 8.77
C SER A 4 0.58 7.49 9.53
N GLU A 5 0.53 7.53 10.86
CA GLU A 5 1.69 7.27 11.72
C GLU A 5 2.18 5.82 11.56
N SER A 6 1.25 4.87 11.44
CA SER A 6 1.58 3.45 11.28
C SER A 6 2.30 3.21 9.95
N ILE A 7 1.78 3.76 8.85
CA ILE A 7 2.42 3.68 7.53
C ILE A 7 3.78 4.39 7.54
N ALA A 8 3.88 5.57 8.18
CA ALA A 8 5.12 6.32 8.24
C ALA A 8 6.23 5.55 8.98
N THR A 9 5.86 4.81 10.02
CA THR A 9 6.80 4.06 10.86
C THR A 9 7.23 2.74 10.20
N HIS A 10 6.31 2.02 9.56
CA HIS A 10 6.55 0.62 9.16
C HIS A 10 6.74 0.40 7.66
N VAL A 11 6.28 1.33 6.81
CA VAL A 11 6.44 1.24 5.36
C VAL A 11 7.52 2.23 4.94
N LEU A 12 8.71 1.70 4.67
CA LEU A 12 9.87 2.47 4.22
C LEU A 12 10.07 2.33 2.71
N ASP A 13 10.83 3.24 2.11
CA ASP A 13 11.24 3.09 0.71
C ASP A 13 12.07 1.81 0.54
N GLY A 14 11.89 1.12 -0.58
CA GLY A 14 12.53 -0.19 -0.80
C GLY A 14 11.85 -1.37 -0.12
N ALA A 15 10.83 -1.15 0.72
CA ALA A 15 10.18 -2.24 1.46
C ALA A 15 9.42 -3.21 0.55
N SER A 16 9.33 -4.47 0.99
CA SER A 16 8.38 -5.43 0.44
C SER A 16 7.05 -5.31 1.18
N VAL A 17 5.96 -5.09 0.45
CA VAL A 17 4.62 -4.89 1.05
C VAL A 17 3.60 -5.80 0.39
N ALA A 18 2.73 -6.35 1.22
CA ALA A 18 1.56 -7.11 0.80
C ALA A 18 0.31 -6.39 1.32
N LEU A 19 -0.54 -5.92 0.41
CA LEU A 19 -1.82 -5.28 0.74
C LEU A 19 -2.94 -6.29 0.51
N GLU A 20 -3.11 -7.20 1.46
CA GLU A 20 -4.02 -8.33 1.31
C GLU A 20 -5.48 -7.95 1.63
N GLY A 21 -6.38 -8.39 0.76
CA GLY A 21 -7.82 -8.19 0.87
C GLY A 21 -8.52 -8.56 -0.42
N PHE A 22 -9.77 -9.02 -0.33
CA PHE A 22 -10.56 -9.40 -1.51
C PHE A 22 -11.88 -8.65 -1.55
N THR A 23 -12.25 -8.11 -2.71
CA THR A 23 -13.47 -7.32 -2.93
C THR A 23 -13.58 -6.14 -1.96
N HIS A 24 -14.53 -6.15 -1.05
CA HIS A 24 -14.78 -5.10 -0.07
C HIS A 24 -13.72 -5.01 1.04
N LEU A 25 -12.82 -6.00 1.15
CA LEU A 25 -11.74 -6.02 2.15
C LEU A 25 -10.42 -5.47 1.62
N ILE A 26 -10.37 -4.99 0.38
CA ILE A 26 -9.16 -4.35 -0.16
C ILE A 26 -8.79 -3.16 0.74
N PRO A 27 -7.53 -3.07 1.24
CA PRO A 27 -7.13 -2.05 2.21
C PRO A 27 -6.82 -0.71 1.53
N PHE A 28 -7.82 -0.13 0.85
CA PHE A 28 -7.69 1.12 0.09
C PHE A 28 -7.10 2.26 0.92
N ALA A 29 -7.54 2.43 2.16
CA ALA A 29 -7.04 3.49 3.04
C ALA A 29 -5.53 3.38 3.26
N ALA A 30 -4.99 2.16 3.43
CA ALA A 30 -3.56 1.96 3.61
C ALA A 30 -2.79 2.24 2.31
N GLY A 31 -3.25 1.71 1.17
CA GLY A 31 -2.59 1.95 -0.12
C GLY A 31 -2.61 3.43 -0.54
N HIS A 32 -3.73 4.12 -0.34
CA HIS A 32 -3.83 5.56 -0.59
C HIS A 32 -2.92 6.37 0.33
N GLU A 33 -2.77 5.95 1.58
CA GLU A 33 -1.85 6.59 2.51
C GLU A 33 -0.38 6.38 2.10
N ILE A 34 -0.01 5.20 1.60
CA ILE A 34 1.33 4.94 1.04
C ILE A 34 1.61 5.86 -0.15
N ILE A 35 0.65 5.99 -1.07
CA ILE A 35 0.73 6.92 -2.22
C ILE A 35 0.86 8.37 -1.73
N ARG A 36 0.04 8.78 -0.77
CA ARG A 36 0.04 10.14 -0.20
C ARG A 36 1.39 10.49 0.45
N GLN A 37 1.99 9.55 1.15
CA GLN A 37 3.31 9.70 1.76
C GLN A 37 4.46 9.56 0.75
N ARG A 38 4.16 9.24 -0.51
CA ARG A 38 5.12 9.10 -1.62
C ARG A 38 6.22 8.08 -1.32
N ARG A 39 5.86 6.93 -0.76
CA ARG A 39 6.80 5.81 -0.60
C ARG A 39 7.17 5.25 -1.97
N ARG A 40 8.44 4.94 -2.18
CA ARG A 40 8.97 4.53 -3.50
C ARG A 40 9.89 3.32 -3.43
N GLY A 41 10.12 2.73 -4.61
CA GLY A 41 10.97 1.55 -4.74
C GLY A 41 10.41 0.32 -4.04
N LEU A 42 9.09 0.26 -3.83
CA LEU A 42 8.45 -0.82 -3.11
C LEU A 42 8.41 -2.09 -3.97
N HIS A 43 8.62 -3.23 -3.32
CA HIS A 43 8.35 -4.54 -3.89
C HIS A 43 6.92 -4.95 -3.51
N LEU A 44 5.99 -4.85 -4.45
CA LEU A 44 4.60 -5.21 -4.20
C LEU A 44 4.41 -6.72 -4.35
N ILE A 45 3.94 -7.37 -3.30
CA ILE A 45 3.59 -8.79 -3.27
C ILE A 45 2.07 -8.88 -3.39
N ARG A 46 1.59 -9.50 -4.46
CA ARG A 46 0.14 -9.69 -4.72
C ARG A 46 -0.22 -11.16 -4.83
N MET A 47 -1.29 -11.56 -4.15
CA MET A 47 -1.93 -12.87 -4.37
C MET A 47 -3.12 -12.79 -5.33
N THR A 48 -3.81 -11.65 -5.43
CA THR A 48 -4.96 -11.46 -6.33
C THR A 48 -4.90 -10.10 -7.05
N PRO A 49 -5.53 -9.94 -8.24
CA PRO A 49 -5.71 -8.63 -8.86
C PRO A 49 -6.61 -7.71 -8.04
N ASP A 50 -6.16 -6.48 -7.83
CA ASP A 50 -6.96 -5.40 -7.27
C ASP A 50 -6.55 -4.03 -7.82
N LEU A 51 -7.42 -3.04 -7.63
CA LEU A 51 -7.22 -1.68 -8.11
C LEU A 51 -6.14 -0.91 -7.34
N ILE A 52 -5.88 -1.26 -6.07
CA ILE A 52 -4.97 -0.47 -5.24
C ILE A 52 -3.52 -0.66 -5.68
N HIS A 53 -3.13 -1.87 -6.07
CA HIS A 53 -1.82 -2.15 -6.64
C HIS A 53 -1.61 -1.38 -7.96
N ASP A 54 -2.61 -1.35 -8.83
CA ASP A 54 -2.53 -0.61 -10.09
C ASP A 54 -2.36 0.89 -9.84
N GLN A 55 -3.07 1.45 -8.85
CA GLN A 55 -2.89 2.84 -8.43
C GLN A 55 -1.50 3.13 -7.86
N MET A 56 -0.92 2.20 -7.08
CA MET A 56 0.42 2.35 -6.52
C MET A 56 1.53 2.28 -7.57
N ILE A 57 1.30 1.59 -8.69
CA ILE A 57 2.23 1.54 -9.83
C ILE A 57 2.09 2.79 -10.69
N GLY A 58 0.86 3.28 -10.89
CA GLY A 58 0.55 4.37 -11.81
C GLY A 58 0.67 5.80 -11.26
N MET A 59 0.80 5.98 -9.94
CA MET A 59 0.82 7.29 -9.26
C MET A 59 2.15 7.54 -8.55
#